data_AF-A0A6H9GGQ6-F1
#
_entry.id   AF-A0A6H9GGQ6-F1
#
_cell.length_a   1.000
_cell.length_b   1.000
_cell.length_c   1.000
_cell.angle_alpha   90.00
_cell.angle_beta   90.00
_cell.angle_gamma   90.00
#
_symmetry.space_group_name_H-M   'P 1'
#
loop_
_entity.id
_entity.type
_entity.pdbx_description
1 polymer ?
#
loop_
_entity_poly.entity_id
_entity_poly.type
_entity_poly.pdbx_seq_one_letter_code
_entity_poly.pdbx_strand_id
1 'polypeptide(L)'
;MLVLIVYDIPDNKRRTKLSNFLEGYGKRVQFSVFECFLSLAEMRELYEKVKKKVKPEEDNVRFYWLSKDATSKTLTIGSKHPEPPPQYYVI
;
A
#
# COMPACT_ATOMS: atom_id res chain seq x y z
N MET A 1 -11.51 3.07 2.16
CA MET A 1 -10.98 4.04 1.16
C MET A 1 -9.72 3.44 0.57
N LEU A 2 -9.19 3.99 -0.52
CA LEU A 2 -7.89 3.56 -1.03
C LEU A 2 -6.78 4.24 -0.21
N VAL A 3 -5.79 3.45 0.20
CA VAL A 3 -4.56 3.92 0.81
C VAL A 3 -3.42 3.55 -0.11
N LEU A 4 -2.74 4.58 -0.64
CA LEU A 4 -1.53 4.39 -1.43
C LEU A 4 -0.33 4.38 -0.50
N ILE A 5 0.39 3.26 -0.47
CA ILE A 5 1.62 3.11 0.32
C ILE A 5 2.78 3.11 -0.65
N VAL A 6 3.62 4.13 -0.56
CA VAL A 6 4.86 4.27 -1.34
C VAL A 6 6.04 4.16 -0.41
N TYR A 7 7.08 3.46 -0.86
CA TYR A 7 8.32 3.37 -0.10
C TYR A 7 9.57 3.56 -0.97
N ASP A 8 10.60 4.11 -0.37
CA ASP A 8 11.96 4.12 -0.91
C ASP A 8 12.88 3.54 0.16
N ILE A 9 13.41 2.34 -0.14
CA ILE A 9 14.17 1.52 0.80
C ILE A 9 15.43 1.02 0.08
N PRO A 10 16.62 1.49 0.47
CA PRO A 10 17.87 1.11 -0.18
C PRO A 10 18.27 -0.33 0.13
N ASP A 11 17.97 -0.82 1.34
CA ASP A 11 18.30 -2.19 1.73
C ASP A 11 17.34 -3.22 1.11
N ASN A 12 17.90 -4.10 0.26
CA ASN A 12 17.13 -5.12 -0.44
C ASN A 12 16.38 -6.07 0.51
N LYS A 13 16.97 -6.42 1.66
CA LYS A 13 16.38 -7.38 2.59
C LYS A 13 15.20 -6.78 3.35
N ARG A 14 15.30 -5.54 3.82
CA ARG A 14 14.20 -4.77 4.44
C ARG A 14 13.10 -4.53 3.42
N ARG A 15 13.45 -4.14 2.19
CA ARG A 15 12.47 -3.92 1.12
C ARG A 15 11.66 -5.17 0.82
N THR A 16 12.31 -6.33 0.66
CA THR A 16 11.61 -7.60 0.43
C THR A 16 10.74 -7.99 1.61
N LYS A 17 11.23 -7.84 2.85
CA LYS A 17 10.43 -8.10 4.05
C LYS A 17 9.19 -7.21 4.14
N LEU A 18 9.33 -5.92 3.85
CA LEU A 18 8.20 -4.98 3.87
C LEU A 18 7.21 -5.31 2.76
N SER A 19 7.69 -5.58 1.53
CA SER A 19 6.84 -5.97 0.40
C SER A 19 6.00 -7.20 0.75
N ASN A 20 6.64 -8.28 1.21
CA ASN A 20 5.93 -9.52 1.56
C ASN A 20 4.92 -9.32 2.69
N PHE A 21 5.23 -8.41 3.63
CA PHE A 21 4.29 -8.06 4.69
C PHE A 21 3.08 -7.28 4.15
N LEU A 22 3.28 -6.34 3.23
CA LEU A 22 2.21 -5.52 2.64
C LEU A 22 1.30 -6.30 1.68
N GLU A 23 1.77 -7.39 1.08
CA GLU A 23 0.96 -8.29 0.25
C GLU A 23 -0.24 -8.90 1.03
N GLY A 24 -0.17 -8.96 2.36
CA GLY A 24 -1.31 -9.36 3.20
C GLY A 24 -2.39 -8.29 3.40
N TYR A 25 -2.15 -7.04 2.99
CA TYR A 25 -3.06 -5.91 3.22
C TYR A 25 -3.57 -5.26 1.92
N GLY A 26 -2.97 -5.58 0.78
CA GLY A 26 -3.33 -4.98 -0.49
C GLY A 26 -2.49 -5.50 -1.64
N LYS A 27 -2.59 -4.80 -2.77
CA LYS A 27 -1.99 -5.21 -4.02
C LYS A 27 -0.74 -4.40 -4.31
N ARG A 28 0.36 -5.08 -4.64
CA ARG A 28 1.56 -4.44 -5.19
C ARG A 28 1.29 -4.04 -6.65
N VAL A 29 1.29 -2.74 -6.92
CA VAL A 29 1.00 -2.20 -8.27
C VAL A 29 2.23 -1.68 -8.99
N GLN A 30 3.28 -1.32 -8.24
CA GLN A 30 4.61 -1.04 -8.77
C GLN A 30 5.67 -1.62 -7.82
N PHE A 31 6.94 -1.57 -8.20
CA PHE A 31 8.03 -2.13 -7.39
C PHE A 31 8.07 -1.56 -5.97
N SER A 32 7.69 -0.30 -5.79
CA SER A 32 7.70 0.43 -4.53
C SER A 32 6.34 0.98 -4.10
N VAL A 33 5.24 0.50 -4.71
CA VAL A 33 3.89 1.05 -4.49
C VAL A 33 2.87 -0.05 -4.27
N PHE A 34 2.10 0.12 -3.20
CA PHE A 34 0.98 -0.73 -2.80
C PHE A 34 -0.32 0.05 -2.74
N GLU A 35 -1.39 -0.59 -3.20
CA GLU A 35 -2.76 -0.13 -3.07
C GLU A 35 -3.49 -1.00 -2.05
N CYS A 36 -3.90 -0.38 -0.94
CA CYS A 36 -4.61 -1.07 0.15
C CYS A 36 -5.99 -0.44 0.36
N PHE A 37 -7.06 -1.23 0.28
CA PHE A 37 -8.40 -0.73 0.59
C PHE A 37 -8.71 -0.92 2.06
N LEU A 38 -8.50 0.14 2.85
CA LEU A 38 -8.56 0.10 4.31
C LEU A 38 -9.52 1.16 4.86
N SER A 39 -10.02 0.91 6.07
CA SER A 39 -10.56 1.93 6.97
C SER A 39 -9.42 2.76 7.57
N LEU A 40 -9.77 3.90 8.18
CA LEU A 40 -8.78 4.79 8.81
C LEU A 40 -8.12 4.13 10.04
N ALA A 41 -8.87 3.28 10.74
CA ALA A 41 -8.37 2.51 11.88
C ALA A 41 -7.33 1.47 11.41
N GLU A 42 -7.66 0.69 10.39
CA GLU A 42 -6.75 -0.30 9.79
C GLU A 42 -5.49 0.36 9.21
N MET A 43 -5.62 1.53 8.58
CA MET A 43 -4.47 2.30 8.11
C MET A 43 -3.52 2.69 9.25
N ARG A 44 -4.05 3.17 10.38
CA ARG A 44 -3.24 3.54 11.56
C ARG A 44 -2.57 2.33 12.18
N GLU A 45 -3.28 1.21 12.28
CA GLU A 45 -2.71 -0.05 12.77
C GLU A 45 -1.59 -0.54 11.86
N LEU A 46 -1.80 -0.49 10.54
CA LEU A 46 -0.80 -0.87 9.55
C LEU A 46 0.43 0.05 9.63
N TYR A 47 0.23 1.36 9.80
CA TYR A 47 1.32 2.32 9.99
C TYR A 47 2.22 1.93 11.17
N GLU A 48 1.64 1.60 12.33
CA GLU A 48 2.42 1.17 13.50
C GLU A 48 3.16 -0.16 13.28
N LYS A 49 2.55 -1.09 12.53
CA LYS A 49 3.22 -2.36 12.15
C LYS A 49 4.38 -2.14 11.16
N VAL A 50 4.25 -1.19 10.24
CA VAL A 50 5.29 -0.82 9.26
C VAL A 50 6.43 -0.06 9.94
N LYS A 51 6.14 0.85 10.87
CA LYS A 51 7.14 1.60 11.65
C LYS A 51 8.15 0.67 12.34
N LYS A 52 7.71 -0.50 12.81
CA LYS A 52 8.56 -1.53 13.45
C LYS A 52 9.40 -2.35 12.46
N LYS A 53 9.20 -2.19 11.15
CA LYS A 53 9.86 -2.97 10.08
C LYS A 53 10.83 -2.14 9.23
N VAL A 54 10.82 -0.83 9.40
CA VAL A 54 11.65 0.12 8.65
C VAL A 54 12.71 0.74 9.56
N LYS A 55 13.78 1.27 8.96
CA LYS A 55 14.81 2.07 9.63
C LYS A 55 14.62 3.54 9.22
N PRO A 56 13.98 4.39 10.05
CA PRO A 56 13.62 5.76 9.65
C PRO A 56 14.77 6.65 9.17
N GLU A 57 16.00 6.34 9.58
CA GLU A 57 17.21 7.07 9.16
C GLU A 57 17.59 6.83 7.68
N GLU A 58 17.09 5.74 7.09
CA GLU A 58 17.45 5.28 5.73
C GLU A 58 16.21 5.05 4.85
N ASP A 59 15.08 4.71 5.46
CA ASP A 59 13.87 4.25 4.79
C ASP A 59 12.82 5.35 4.78
N ASN A 60 12.27 5.63 3.61
CA ASN A 60 11.14 6.54 3.46
C ASN A 60 9.88 5.74 3.15
N VAL A 61 8.85 5.85 3.98
CA VAL A 61 7.54 5.25 3.71
C VAL A 61 6.45 6.29 3.93
N ARG A 62 5.55 6.43 2.96
CA ARG A 62 4.42 7.36 3.05
C ARG A 62 3.11 6.64 2.76
N PHE A 63 2.07 7.08 3.46
CA PHE A 63 0.70 6.60 3.28
C PHE A 63 -0.15 7.79 2.83
N TYR A 64 -0.85 7.64 1.71
CA TYR A 64 -1.78 8.63 1.21
C TYR A 64 -3.20 8.09 1.27
N TRP A 65 -4.05 8.78 2.01
CA TRP A 65 -5.48 8.47 2.08
C TRP A 65 -6.20 9.10 0.89
N LEU A 66 -6.78 8.26 0.04
CA LEU A 66 -7.50 8.68 -1.16
C LEU A 66 -8.99 8.42 -0.98
N SER A 67 -9.80 9.47 -1.10
CA SER A 67 -11.26 9.35 -1.14
C SER A 67 -11.71 8.60 -2.39
N LYS A 68 -12.95 8.09 -2.40
CA LYS A 68 -13.52 7.46 -3.60
C LYS A 68 -13.46 8.36 -4.84
N ASP A 69 -13.74 9.66 -4.67
CA ASP A 69 -13.64 10.66 -5.73
C ASP A 69 -12.20 10.80 -6.24
N ALA A 70 -11.22 10.95 -5.34
CA ALA A 70 -9.82 11.01 -5.73
C ALA A 70 -9.35 9.72 -6.43
N THR A 71 -9.79 8.55 -5.93
CA THR A 71 -9.50 7.27 -6.57
C THR A 71 -10.06 7.20 -7.99
N SER A 72 -11.30 7.66 -8.23
CA SER A 72 -11.90 7.67 -9.58
C SER A 72 -11.22 8.61 -10.58
N LYS A 73 -10.39 9.54 -10.09
CA LYS A 73 -9.60 10.48 -10.91
C LYS A 73 -8.19 9.97 -11.18
N THR A 74 -7.88 8.73 -10.79
CA THR A 74 -6.54 8.14 -11.01
C THR A 74 -6.35 7.85 -12.50
N LEU A 75 -5.22 8.29 -13.04
CA LEU A 75 -4.81 7.96 -14.40
C LEU A 75 -3.72 6.89 -14.34
N THR A 76 -3.87 5.82 -15.12
CA THR A 76 -2.89 4.73 -15.19
C THR A 76 -2.39 4.52 -16.61
N ILE A 77 -1.11 4.16 -16.74
CA ILE A 77 -0.49 3.73 -18.00
C ILE A 77 0.13 2.35 -17.75
N GLY A 78 -0.15 1.38 -18.63
CA GLY A 78 0.42 0.02 -18.56
C GLY A 78 -0.13 -0.86 -17.42
N SER A 79 -1.15 -0.40 -16.70
CA SER A 79 -1.80 -1.15 -15.61
C SER A 79 -3.29 -0.80 -15.50
N LYS A 80 -4.05 -1.69 -14.86
CA LYS A 80 -5.48 -1.47 -14.58
C LYS A 80 -5.66 -0.31 -13.59
N HIS A 81 -6.81 0.35 -13.68
CA HIS A 81 -7.23 1.35 -12.71
C HIS A 81 -7.36 0.73 -11.29
N PRO A 82 -7.12 1.49 -10.22
CA PRO A 82 -7.36 1.02 -8.85
C PRO A 82 -8.82 0.58 -8.67
N GLU A 83 -9.02 -0.63 -8.18
CA GLU A 83 -10.34 -1.23 -7.93
C GLU A 83 -10.36 -1.91 -6.56
N PRO A 84 -11.42 -1.72 -5.75
CA PRO A 84 -11.55 -2.42 -4.49
C PRO A 84 -11.68 -3.93 -4.72
N PRO A 85 -11.23 -4.76 -3.77
CA PRO A 85 -11.43 -6.20 -3.86
C PRO A 85 -12.94 -6.51 -3.90
N PRO A 86 -13.34 -7.61 -4.60
CA PRO A 86 -14.73 -8.03 -4.63
C PRO A 86 -15.24 -8.35 -3.23
N GLN A 87 -16.50 -8.05 -2.95
CA GLN A 87 -17.11 -8.29 -1.63
C GLN A 87 -17.31 -9.78 -1.34
N TYR A 88 -17.31 -10.62 -2.36
CA TYR A 88 -17.52 -12.05 -2.28
C TYR A 88 -16.64 -12.74 -3.32
N TYR A 89 -15.99 -13.83 -2.89
CA TYR A 89 -15.33 -14.77 -3.77
C TYR A 89 -16.25 -15.98 -3.88
N VAL A 90 -16.74 -16.28 -5.09
CA VAL A 90 -17.44 -17.54 -5.34
C VAL A 90 -16.36 -18.60 -5.48
N ILE A 91 -16.34 -19.54 -4.54
CA ILE A 91 -15.44 -20.70 -4.51
C ILE A 91 -16.16 -21.88 -5.14
#